data_AF-A0A0T2ZK44-F1
#
_entry.id   AF-A0A0T2ZK44-F1
#
_cell.length_a   1.000
_cell.length_b   1.000
_cell.length_c   1.000
_cell.angle_alpha   90.00
_cell.angle_beta   90.00
_cell.angle_gamma   90.00
#
_symmetry.space_group_name_H-M   'P 1'
#
loop_
_entity.id
_entity.type
_entity.pdbx_description
1 polymer ?
#
loop_
_entity_poly.entity_id
_entity_poly.type
_entity_poly.pdbx_seq_one_letter_code
_entity_poly.pdbx_strand_id
1 'polypeptide(L)'
;MVDYFSDRENGPKARTEQSISPAVWAGLVASVQGLINSGAFGFRFPERCPDGQAICGCDSDSLAAAVVAEMPGLAWPLETTRDVAEGFFSQREPFAPDTLLVLDFIEFVYSALAKPIPGKYHDFFSHHHLTFDQQAGQDEFRATINRIFARNGLAFEMLGTGRIVRVLPLVLGDELRRTAFDTGDRTLDNMLDECRVKFSDRNPLVRREALERLWDAWERLKSVADPGDKKRSVQIILDAAASESTLRTRLETEALELTSIGNSYLIRHSEVSQVPVIDVDHIDYLFHRLFAMIQLMLRKKERA
;
A
#
# COMPACT_ATOMS: atom_id res chain seq x y z
N MET A 1 -11.23 -17.51 4.09
CA MET A 1 -9.84 -17.43 4.57
C MET A 1 -9.59 -18.67 5.41
N VAL A 2 -8.49 -19.40 5.19
CA VAL A 2 -8.16 -20.55 6.04
C VAL A 2 -7.81 -20.01 7.43
N ASP A 3 -8.52 -20.47 8.43
CA ASP A 3 -8.41 -20.03 9.82
C ASP A 3 -7.48 -21.00 10.56
N TYR A 4 -6.22 -20.62 10.75
CA TYR A 4 -5.26 -21.46 11.48
C TYR A 4 -5.52 -21.37 12.99
N PHE A 5 -5.06 -22.38 13.74
CA PHE A 5 -5.26 -22.42 15.20
C PHE A 5 -4.81 -21.11 15.88
N SER A 6 -3.63 -20.59 15.54
CA SER A 6 -3.13 -19.33 16.09
C SER A 6 -4.02 -18.13 15.84
N ASP A 7 -4.75 -18.12 14.73
CA ASP A 7 -5.57 -16.99 14.30
C ASP A 7 -6.86 -16.93 15.12
N ARG A 8 -7.41 -18.10 15.50
CA ARG A 8 -8.51 -18.20 16.46
C ARG A 8 -8.13 -17.83 17.87
N GLU A 9 -6.96 -18.31 18.34
CA GLU A 9 -6.57 -18.12 19.73
C GLU A 9 -6.04 -16.70 20.01
N ASN A 10 -5.27 -16.13 19.08
CA ASN A 10 -4.60 -14.84 19.29
C ASN A 10 -5.28 -13.67 18.56
N GLY A 11 -6.25 -13.95 17.69
CA GLY A 11 -6.82 -12.98 16.77
C GLY A 11 -5.88 -12.63 15.61
N PRO A 12 -6.34 -11.78 14.67
CA PRO A 12 -5.54 -11.39 13.52
C PRO A 12 -4.35 -10.52 13.92
N LYS A 13 -3.20 -10.74 13.29
CA LYS A 13 -2.02 -9.87 13.44
C LYS A 13 -2.34 -8.47 12.89
N ALA A 14 -1.93 -7.43 13.63
CA ALA A 14 -2.03 -6.05 13.15
C ALA A 14 -1.26 -5.86 11.84
N ARG A 15 -1.88 -5.15 10.88
CA ARG A 15 -1.38 -5.00 9.51
C ARG A 15 -0.68 -3.66 9.33
N THR A 16 0.50 -3.54 9.94
CA THR A 16 1.28 -2.29 9.96
C THR A 16 2.59 -2.38 9.18
N GLU A 17 3.05 -3.59 8.81
CA GLU A 17 4.29 -3.78 8.07
C GLU A 17 4.13 -3.25 6.63
N GLN A 18 5.03 -2.37 6.22
CA GLN A 18 4.96 -1.69 4.91
C GLN A 18 6.01 -2.20 3.93
N SER A 19 6.89 -3.11 4.36
CA SER A 19 7.96 -3.69 3.55
C SER A 19 7.81 -5.20 3.40
N ILE A 20 8.03 -5.71 2.20
CA ILE A 20 8.07 -7.16 1.96
C ILE A 20 9.42 -7.71 2.41
N SER A 21 9.39 -8.50 3.48
CA SER A 21 10.60 -9.15 4.00
C SER A 21 11.07 -10.30 3.09
N PRO A 22 12.34 -10.70 3.16
CA PRO A 22 12.87 -11.87 2.44
C PRO A 22 12.07 -13.16 2.65
N ALA A 23 11.56 -13.38 3.86
CA ALA A 23 10.74 -14.55 4.16
C ALA A 23 9.39 -14.52 3.44
N VAL A 24 8.76 -13.35 3.36
CA VAL A 24 7.51 -13.18 2.60
C VAL A 24 7.78 -13.35 1.11
N TRP A 25 8.83 -12.72 0.59
CA TRP A 25 9.21 -12.84 -0.82
C TRP A 25 9.44 -14.31 -1.21
N ALA A 26 10.20 -15.07 -0.42
CA ALA A 26 10.40 -16.49 -0.67
C ALA A 26 9.09 -17.29 -0.71
N GLY A 27 8.13 -16.99 0.18
CA GLY A 27 6.80 -17.61 0.16
C GLY A 27 5.96 -17.25 -1.07
N LEU A 28 6.09 -16.02 -1.56
CA LEU A 28 5.46 -15.56 -2.81
C LEU A 28 6.07 -16.28 -4.02
N VAL A 29 7.41 -16.34 -4.10
CA VAL A 29 8.14 -17.07 -5.15
C VAL A 29 7.72 -18.54 -5.17
N ALA A 30 7.66 -19.20 -4.02
CA ALA A 30 7.20 -20.59 -3.94
C ALA A 30 5.76 -20.77 -4.45
N SER A 31 4.88 -19.82 -4.13
CA SER A 31 3.49 -19.83 -4.61
C SER A 31 3.43 -19.70 -6.14
N VAL A 32 4.21 -18.79 -6.73
CA VAL A 32 4.27 -18.59 -8.18
C VAL A 32 4.92 -19.79 -8.88
N GLN A 33 5.97 -20.38 -8.33
CA GLN A 33 6.59 -21.57 -8.89
C GLN A 33 5.60 -22.74 -8.95
N GLY A 34 4.76 -22.91 -7.92
CA GLY A 34 3.68 -23.89 -7.95
C GLY A 34 2.67 -23.64 -9.09
N LEU A 35 2.36 -22.37 -9.36
CA LEU A 35 1.48 -21.97 -10.47
C LEU A 35 2.09 -22.26 -11.84
N ILE A 36 3.39 -21.95 -12.03
CA ILE A 36 4.14 -22.31 -13.24
C ILE A 36 4.09 -23.83 -13.46
N ASN A 37 4.41 -24.61 -12.42
CA ASN A 37 4.42 -26.08 -12.50
C ASN A 37 3.04 -26.67 -12.79
N SER A 38 1.96 -26.00 -12.39
CA SER A 38 0.59 -26.44 -12.69
C SER A 38 0.11 -26.10 -14.10
N GLY A 39 0.85 -25.25 -14.83
CA GLY A 39 0.42 -24.74 -16.14
C GLY A 39 -0.58 -23.58 -16.05
N ALA A 40 -0.75 -22.95 -14.88
CA ALA A 40 -1.76 -21.88 -14.66
C ALA A 40 -1.57 -20.63 -15.53
N PHE A 41 -0.35 -20.44 -16.06
CA PHE A 41 -0.03 -19.35 -16.99
C PHE A 41 -0.26 -19.73 -18.46
N GLY A 42 -0.58 -20.99 -18.77
CA GLY A 42 -0.80 -21.49 -20.13
C GLY A 42 -1.96 -20.82 -20.86
N PHE A 43 -2.89 -20.18 -20.14
CA PHE A 43 -3.95 -19.37 -20.74
C PHE A 43 -3.40 -18.15 -21.52
N ARG A 44 -2.40 -17.45 -20.96
CA ARG A 44 -1.76 -16.28 -21.57
C ARG A 44 -0.46 -16.63 -22.30
N PHE A 45 0.27 -17.63 -21.81
CA PHE A 45 1.57 -18.09 -22.32
C PHE A 45 1.51 -19.59 -22.65
N PRO A 46 0.80 -19.98 -23.71
CA PRO A 46 0.52 -21.38 -23.98
C PRO A 46 1.74 -22.15 -24.48
N GLU A 47 2.11 -23.22 -23.78
CA GLU A 47 2.88 -24.32 -24.37
C GLU A 47 1.92 -25.24 -25.11
N ARG A 48 2.19 -25.52 -26.39
CA ARG A 48 1.35 -26.39 -27.22
C ARG A 48 1.94 -27.78 -27.34
N CYS A 49 1.08 -28.79 -27.38
CA CYS A 49 1.46 -30.17 -27.63
C CYS A 49 2.25 -30.27 -28.96
N PRO A 50 3.41 -30.95 -29.01
CA PRO A 50 4.27 -30.93 -30.19
C PRO A 50 3.62 -31.45 -31.48
N ASP A 51 2.65 -32.34 -31.38
CA ASP A 51 1.91 -32.93 -32.50
C ASP A 51 0.47 -32.40 -32.63
N GLY A 52 0.15 -31.27 -31.97
CA GLY A 52 -1.21 -30.72 -31.96
C GLY A 52 -1.26 -29.22 -31.68
N GLN A 53 -2.48 -28.71 -31.47
CA GLN A 53 -2.73 -27.31 -31.11
C GLN A 53 -3.25 -27.16 -29.67
N ALA A 54 -3.45 -28.26 -28.97
CA ALA A 54 -3.91 -28.25 -27.59
C ALA A 54 -2.84 -27.65 -26.68
N ILE A 55 -3.27 -26.84 -25.71
CA ILE A 55 -2.39 -26.30 -24.68
C ILE A 55 -2.10 -27.42 -23.68
N CYS A 56 -0.83 -27.66 -23.35
CA CYS A 56 -0.42 -28.70 -22.42
C CYS A 56 0.37 -28.17 -21.21
N GLY A 57 0.70 -26.88 -21.21
CA GLY A 57 1.53 -26.29 -20.17
C GLY A 57 1.70 -24.78 -20.33
N CYS A 58 2.80 -24.27 -19.78
CA CYS A 58 3.19 -22.88 -19.81
C CYS A 58 4.51 -22.73 -20.56
N ASP A 59 4.54 -21.89 -21.59
CA ASP A 59 5.77 -21.47 -22.22
C ASP A 59 6.52 -20.55 -21.24
N SER A 60 7.52 -21.14 -20.58
CA SER A 60 8.28 -20.47 -19.52
C SER A 60 9.18 -19.36 -20.07
N ASP A 61 9.63 -19.46 -21.33
CA ASP A 61 10.46 -18.44 -21.97
C ASP A 61 9.61 -17.22 -22.34
N SER A 62 8.41 -17.44 -22.87
CA SER A 62 7.46 -16.36 -23.14
C SER A 62 7.00 -15.66 -21.85
N LEU A 63 6.73 -16.41 -20.78
CA LEU A 63 6.42 -15.86 -19.46
C LEU A 63 7.59 -15.03 -18.93
N ALA A 64 8.82 -15.57 -18.99
CA ALA A 64 10.04 -14.88 -18.55
C ALA A 64 10.23 -13.55 -19.30
N ALA A 65 10.09 -13.56 -20.63
CA ALA A 65 10.23 -12.37 -21.46
C ALA A 65 9.20 -11.30 -21.10
N ALA A 66 7.95 -11.68 -20.84
CA ALA A 66 6.90 -10.76 -20.41
C ALA A 66 7.20 -10.14 -19.04
N VAL A 67 7.63 -10.96 -18.07
CA VAL A 67 8.00 -10.49 -16.72
C VAL A 67 9.16 -9.50 -16.78
N VAL A 68 10.23 -9.83 -17.50
CA VAL A 68 11.41 -8.95 -17.60
C VAL A 68 11.08 -7.65 -18.34
N ALA A 69 10.18 -7.69 -19.31
CA ALA A 69 9.76 -6.50 -20.06
C ALA A 69 8.85 -5.57 -19.24
N GLU A 70 7.90 -6.11 -18.46
CA GLU A 70 6.97 -5.32 -17.65
C GLU A 70 7.57 -4.87 -16.30
N MET A 71 8.53 -5.63 -15.76
CA MET A 71 9.16 -5.38 -14.44
C MET A 71 10.69 -5.24 -14.57
N PRO A 72 11.18 -4.16 -15.23
CA PRO A 72 12.61 -3.94 -15.37
C PRO A 72 13.28 -3.82 -13.99
N GLY A 73 14.22 -4.72 -13.70
CA GLY A 73 14.90 -4.82 -12.40
C GLY A 73 14.47 -6.00 -11.54
N LEU A 74 13.43 -6.75 -11.93
CA LEU A 74 13.11 -8.04 -11.33
C LEU A 74 13.96 -9.13 -11.98
N ALA A 75 14.78 -9.82 -11.18
CA ALA A 75 15.55 -10.96 -11.66
C ALA A 75 14.62 -12.11 -12.11
N TRP A 76 14.98 -12.78 -13.21
CA TRP A 76 14.34 -14.00 -13.66
C TRP A 76 15.38 -15.07 -14.01
N PRO A 77 15.31 -16.30 -13.44
CA PRO A 77 14.34 -16.77 -12.46
C PRO A 77 14.32 -15.96 -11.16
N LEU A 78 13.21 -16.01 -10.43
CA LEU A 78 13.03 -15.21 -9.21
C LEU A 78 14.05 -15.60 -8.14
N GLU A 79 14.87 -14.65 -7.71
CA GLU A 79 15.91 -14.88 -6.71
C GLU A 79 15.40 -14.60 -5.29
N THR A 80 15.64 -15.52 -4.36
CA THR A 80 15.30 -15.35 -2.93
C THR A 80 16.52 -15.17 -2.04
N THR A 81 17.72 -15.17 -2.64
CA THR A 81 19.00 -15.02 -1.94
C THR A 81 20.00 -14.28 -2.82
N ARG A 82 20.88 -13.48 -2.22
CA ARG A 82 21.97 -12.79 -2.92
C ARG A 82 23.33 -13.11 -2.31
N ASP A 83 24.39 -13.01 -3.11
CA ASP A 83 25.76 -13.18 -2.65
C ASP A 83 26.25 -11.89 -1.99
N VAL A 84 26.91 -12.02 -0.83
CA VAL A 84 27.31 -10.87 0.02
C VAL A 84 28.82 -10.66 0.06
N ALA A 85 29.60 -11.64 -0.41
CA ALA A 85 31.05 -11.49 -0.60
C ALA A 85 31.55 -12.37 -1.75
N GLU A 86 32.43 -11.82 -2.59
CA GLU A 86 33.17 -12.59 -3.61
C GLU A 86 34.39 -13.26 -2.95
N GLY A 87 34.45 -14.60 -2.98
CA GLY A 87 35.54 -15.38 -2.41
C GLY A 87 35.26 -16.89 -2.39
N PHE A 88 36.21 -17.68 -1.87
CA PHE A 88 36.14 -19.17 -1.83
C PHE A 88 34.93 -19.75 -1.08
N PHE A 89 34.24 -18.95 -0.26
CA PHE A 89 32.99 -19.31 0.38
C PHE A 89 31.93 -18.27 0.03
N SER A 90 31.14 -18.52 -1.01
CA SER A 90 29.98 -17.68 -1.34
C SER A 90 28.99 -17.72 -0.17
N GLN A 91 28.89 -16.63 0.58
CA GLN A 91 27.84 -16.46 1.60
C GLN A 91 26.59 -15.90 0.93
N ARG A 92 25.50 -16.66 1.01
CA ARG A 92 24.19 -16.25 0.49
C ARG A 92 23.32 -15.79 1.64
N GLU A 93 22.73 -14.61 1.52
CA GLU A 93 21.76 -14.08 2.48
C GLU A 93 20.36 -14.03 1.87
N PRO A 94 19.30 -14.21 2.69
CA PRO A 94 17.92 -13.99 2.23
C PRO A 94 17.75 -12.60 1.61
N PHE A 95 17.09 -12.55 0.47
CA PHE A 95 16.88 -11.34 -0.30
C PHE A 95 15.40 -11.15 -0.64
N ALA A 96 14.97 -9.89 -0.71
CA ALA A 96 13.72 -9.47 -1.32
C ALA A 96 14.01 -8.26 -2.23
N PRO A 97 13.38 -8.17 -3.42
CA PRO A 97 13.36 -6.95 -4.22
C PRO A 97 12.64 -5.79 -3.51
N ASP A 98 12.67 -4.61 -4.13
CA ASP A 98 11.88 -3.47 -3.65
C ASP A 98 10.39 -3.84 -3.55
N THR A 99 9.73 -3.34 -2.49
CA THR A 99 8.35 -3.71 -2.19
C THR A 99 7.40 -3.34 -3.33
N LEU A 100 7.55 -2.16 -3.95
CA LEU A 100 6.66 -1.75 -5.04
C LEU A 100 6.81 -2.67 -6.25
N LEU A 101 8.06 -3.03 -6.60
CA LEU A 101 8.33 -3.98 -7.68
C LEU A 101 7.71 -5.36 -7.42
N VAL A 102 7.75 -5.84 -6.17
CA VAL A 102 7.07 -7.09 -5.80
C VAL A 102 5.55 -6.96 -5.89
N LEU A 103 4.97 -5.83 -5.48
CA LEU A 103 3.52 -5.61 -5.60
C LEU A 103 3.07 -5.58 -7.07
N ASP A 104 3.82 -4.91 -7.95
CA ASP A 104 3.56 -4.89 -9.39
C ASP A 104 3.63 -6.30 -9.99
N PHE A 105 4.64 -7.09 -9.58
CA PHE A 105 4.75 -8.49 -9.99
C PHE A 105 3.53 -9.34 -9.58
N ILE A 106 3.00 -9.14 -8.37
CA ILE A 106 1.82 -9.86 -7.92
C ILE A 106 0.57 -9.46 -8.72
N GLU A 107 0.39 -8.18 -9.06
CA GLU A 107 -0.70 -7.72 -9.93
C GLU A 107 -0.56 -8.32 -11.36
N PHE A 108 0.66 -8.37 -11.90
CA PHE A 108 0.94 -9.04 -13.16
C PHE A 108 0.52 -10.52 -13.12
N VAL A 109 0.94 -11.26 -12.08
CA VAL A 109 0.59 -12.68 -11.91
C VAL A 109 -0.93 -12.85 -11.90
N TYR A 110 -1.64 -12.05 -11.12
CA TYR A 110 -3.11 -12.09 -11.09
C TYR A 110 -3.72 -11.89 -12.49
N SER A 111 -3.20 -10.93 -13.26
CA SER A 111 -3.72 -10.63 -14.61
C SER A 111 -3.48 -11.76 -15.62
N ALA A 112 -2.39 -12.51 -15.46
CA ALA A 112 -1.94 -13.53 -16.40
C ALA A 112 -2.45 -14.95 -16.08
N LEU A 113 -2.96 -15.16 -14.88
CA LEU A 113 -3.25 -16.49 -14.33
C LEU A 113 -4.68 -16.96 -14.63
N ALA A 114 -4.80 -18.26 -14.90
CA ALA A 114 -6.07 -18.97 -14.90
C ALA A 114 -5.91 -20.37 -14.28
N LYS A 115 -6.98 -20.89 -13.67
CA LYS A 115 -6.96 -22.25 -13.10
C LYS A 115 -6.92 -23.28 -14.25
N PRO A 116 -5.88 -24.12 -14.33
CA PRO A 116 -5.83 -25.16 -15.35
C PRO A 116 -6.81 -26.27 -14.99
N ILE A 117 -7.59 -26.70 -15.98
CA ILE A 117 -8.55 -27.80 -15.91
C ILE A 117 -8.01 -28.92 -16.81
N PRO A 118 -7.50 -30.02 -16.22
CA PRO A 118 -7.01 -31.16 -16.98
C PRO A 118 -8.15 -31.77 -17.82
N GLY A 119 -7.97 -31.77 -19.13
CA GLY A 119 -8.82 -32.48 -20.08
C GLY A 119 -8.26 -33.85 -20.43
N LYS A 120 -8.36 -34.21 -21.71
CA LYS A 120 -7.86 -35.48 -22.25
C LYS A 120 -6.38 -35.66 -21.91
N TYR A 121 -6.02 -36.84 -21.39
CA TYR A 121 -4.63 -37.25 -21.23
C TYR A 121 -4.06 -37.77 -22.56
N HIS A 122 -2.84 -37.36 -22.89
CA HIS A 122 -2.13 -37.75 -24.08
C HIS A 122 -0.94 -38.62 -23.70
N ASP A 123 -1.10 -39.95 -23.83
CA ASP A 123 -0.14 -40.95 -23.33
C ASP A 123 1.26 -40.78 -23.94
N PHE A 124 1.35 -40.51 -25.26
CA PHE A 124 2.63 -40.45 -25.97
C PHE A 124 3.58 -39.38 -25.42
N PHE A 125 3.04 -38.21 -25.06
CA PHE A 125 3.79 -37.11 -24.43
C PHE A 125 3.58 -37.00 -22.92
N SER A 126 2.81 -37.91 -22.33
CA SER A 126 2.56 -38.02 -20.89
C SER A 126 1.99 -36.75 -20.22
N HIS A 127 1.13 -36.00 -20.91
CA HIS A 127 0.53 -34.76 -20.39
C HIS A 127 -0.99 -34.68 -20.58
N HIS A 128 -1.63 -33.77 -19.86
CA HIS A 128 -3.03 -33.41 -20.12
C HIS A 128 -3.13 -32.23 -21.09
N HIS A 129 -4.12 -32.27 -21.96
CA HIS A 129 -4.58 -31.07 -22.67
C HIS A 129 -5.39 -30.21 -21.70
N LEU A 130 -4.98 -28.97 -21.54
CA LEU A 130 -5.53 -28.04 -20.55
C LEU A 130 -6.61 -27.15 -21.17
N THR A 131 -7.65 -26.92 -20.37
CA THR A 131 -8.57 -25.78 -20.51
C THR A 131 -8.46 -24.90 -19.26
N PHE A 132 -9.10 -23.74 -19.23
CA PHE A 132 -8.82 -22.75 -18.19
C PHE A 132 -10.07 -22.08 -17.63
N ASP A 133 -10.10 -21.89 -16.31
CA ASP A 133 -11.06 -21.01 -15.61
C ASP A 133 -10.29 -19.84 -14.98
N GLN A 134 -10.37 -18.68 -15.63
CA GLN A 134 -9.62 -17.50 -15.22
C GLN A 134 -10.09 -16.96 -13.86
N GLN A 135 -11.40 -16.85 -13.67
CA GLN A 135 -11.98 -16.30 -12.44
C GLN A 135 -11.64 -17.16 -11.23
N ALA A 136 -11.77 -18.49 -11.34
CA ALA A 136 -11.44 -19.39 -10.24
C ALA A 136 -9.95 -19.31 -9.87
N GLY A 137 -9.05 -19.25 -10.86
CA GLY A 137 -7.62 -19.12 -10.61
C GLY A 137 -7.27 -17.80 -9.92
N GLN A 138 -7.84 -16.70 -10.40
CA GLN A 138 -7.67 -15.37 -9.83
C GLN A 138 -8.18 -15.29 -8.38
N ASP A 139 -9.32 -15.89 -8.08
CA ASP A 139 -9.88 -15.93 -6.74
C ASP A 139 -9.03 -16.76 -5.76
N GLU A 140 -8.54 -17.93 -6.20
CA GLU A 140 -7.64 -18.78 -5.42
C GLU A 140 -6.29 -18.10 -5.15
N PHE A 141 -5.74 -17.42 -6.15
CA PHE A 141 -4.50 -16.66 -6.02
C PHE A 141 -4.67 -15.48 -5.06
N ARG A 142 -5.71 -14.66 -5.24
CA ARG A 142 -6.06 -13.56 -4.33
C ARG A 142 -6.20 -14.03 -2.88
N ALA A 143 -6.90 -15.15 -2.65
CA ALA A 143 -7.06 -15.71 -1.32
C ALA A 143 -5.72 -16.16 -0.70
N THR A 144 -4.78 -16.64 -1.51
CA THR A 144 -3.43 -17.01 -1.09
C THR A 144 -2.57 -15.79 -0.75
N ILE A 145 -2.55 -14.78 -1.62
CA ILE A 145 -1.82 -13.53 -1.40
C ILE A 145 -2.32 -12.82 -0.14
N ASN A 146 -3.64 -12.63 0.00
CA ASN A 146 -4.20 -11.96 1.17
C ASN A 146 -3.94 -12.72 2.48
N ARG A 147 -3.88 -14.06 2.43
CA ARG A 147 -3.49 -14.88 3.58
C ARG A 147 -2.02 -14.65 3.95
N ILE A 148 -1.11 -14.63 2.98
CA ILE A 148 0.31 -14.33 3.21
C ILE A 148 0.45 -12.93 3.82
N PHE A 149 -0.21 -11.93 3.23
CA PHE A 149 -0.13 -10.56 3.70
C PHE A 149 -0.68 -10.41 5.13
N ALA A 150 -1.87 -10.94 5.41
CA ALA A 150 -2.48 -10.84 6.74
C ALA A 150 -1.62 -11.51 7.82
N ARG A 151 -1.13 -12.73 7.57
CA ARG A 151 -0.33 -13.48 8.56
C ARG A 151 1.03 -12.85 8.85
N ASN A 152 1.60 -12.14 7.88
CA ASN A 152 2.85 -11.43 8.07
C ASN A 152 2.67 -10.00 8.60
N GLY A 153 1.42 -9.53 8.71
CA GLY A 153 1.12 -8.18 9.18
C GLY A 153 1.36 -7.11 8.11
N LEU A 154 1.41 -7.50 6.83
CA LEU A 154 1.59 -6.57 5.73
C LEU A 154 0.34 -5.70 5.54
N ALA A 155 0.55 -4.39 5.46
CA ALA A 155 -0.44 -3.35 5.28
C ALA A 155 -0.95 -3.24 3.83
N PHE A 156 -1.14 -4.36 3.13
CA PHE A 156 -1.56 -4.41 1.73
C PHE A 156 -2.64 -5.46 1.48
N GLU A 157 -3.63 -5.20 0.65
CA GLU A 157 -4.69 -6.16 0.32
C GLU A 157 -4.96 -6.17 -1.17
N MET A 158 -5.01 -7.37 -1.77
CA MET A 158 -5.46 -7.56 -3.13
C MET A 158 -7.00 -7.60 -3.17
N LEU A 159 -7.57 -6.66 -3.92
CA LEU A 159 -9.01 -6.59 -4.18
C LEU A 159 -9.44 -7.65 -5.20
N GLY A 160 -10.75 -7.86 -5.34
CA GLY A 160 -11.33 -8.75 -6.35
C GLY A 160 -11.06 -8.34 -7.80
N THR A 161 -10.52 -7.14 -8.03
CA THR A 161 -10.09 -6.63 -9.34
C THR A 161 -8.63 -6.95 -9.66
N GLY A 162 -7.89 -7.57 -8.74
CA GLY A 162 -6.45 -7.79 -8.85
C GLY A 162 -5.59 -6.64 -8.35
N ARG A 163 -6.16 -5.44 -8.15
CA ARG A 163 -5.42 -4.28 -7.62
C ARG A 163 -5.06 -4.49 -6.16
N ILE A 164 -3.83 -4.17 -5.80
CA ILE A 164 -3.36 -4.14 -4.42
C ILE A 164 -3.53 -2.73 -3.86
N VAL A 165 -4.15 -2.63 -2.69
CA VAL A 165 -4.37 -1.38 -1.96
C VAL A 165 -3.71 -1.43 -0.60
N ARG A 166 -3.31 -0.26 -0.07
CA ARG A 166 -2.81 -0.16 1.30
C ARG A 166 -3.97 -0.32 2.29
N VAL A 167 -3.77 -1.14 3.33
CA VAL A 167 -4.67 -1.25 4.47
C VAL A 167 -4.27 -0.20 5.49
N LEU A 168 -5.12 0.80 5.68
CA LEU A 168 -4.90 1.82 6.71
C LEU A 168 -5.21 1.25 8.11
N PRO A 169 -4.50 1.70 9.16
CA PRO A 169 -4.87 1.40 10.54
C PRO A 169 -6.34 1.75 10.80
N LEU A 170 -7.07 0.85 11.48
CA LEU A 170 -8.55 0.92 11.65
C LEU A 170 -9.07 2.27 12.17
N VAL A 171 -8.36 2.91 13.10
CA VAL A 171 -8.75 4.20 13.68
C VAL A 171 -8.79 5.30 12.61
N LEU A 172 -7.87 5.25 11.65
CA LEU A 172 -7.71 6.27 10.61
C LEU A 172 -8.44 5.91 9.34
N GLY A 173 -8.51 4.63 8.98
CA GLY A 173 -9.19 4.17 7.77
C GLY A 173 -10.65 4.60 7.75
N ASP A 174 -11.34 4.54 8.88
CA ASP A 174 -12.75 4.94 8.96
C ASP A 174 -12.92 6.47 8.99
N GLU A 175 -12.10 7.20 9.76
CA GLU A 175 -12.18 8.67 9.80
C GLU A 175 -11.78 9.30 8.46
N LEU A 176 -10.71 8.80 7.84
CA LEU A 176 -10.26 9.21 6.50
C LEU A 176 -11.20 8.75 5.38
N ARG A 177 -12.13 7.82 5.59
CA ARG A 177 -13.15 7.47 4.56
C ARG A 177 -14.47 8.19 4.76
N ARG A 178 -14.86 8.45 6.02
CA ARG A 178 -16.17 9.02 6.37
C ARG A 178 -16.22 10.54 6.36
N THR A 179 -15.09 11.23 6.40
CA THR A 179 -15.11 12.70 6.43
C THR A 179 -15.56 13.22 5.07
N ALA A 180 -16.63 13.99 5.00
CA ALA A 180 -16.86 14.92 3.90
C ALA A 180 -16.47 16.29 4.44
N PHE A 181 -15.65 17.03 3.71
CA PHE A 181 -15.29 18.39 4.13
C PHE A 181 -16.26 19.36 3.50
N ASP A 182 -17.00 20.06 4.36
CA ASP A 182 -17.83 21.20 3.99
C ASP A 182 -17.43 22.39 4.87
N THR A 183 -16.19 22.86 4.67
CA THR A 183 -15.61 23.90 5.53
C THR A 183 -16.16 25.30 5.21
N GLY A 184 -16.94 25.43 4.14
CA GLY A 184 -17.34 26.69 3.52
C GLY A 184 -16.23 27.32 2.65
N ASP A 185 -15.04 26.71 2.57
CA ASP A 185 -13.96 27.11 1.67
C ASP A 185 -13.60 25.94 0.74
N ARG A 186 -14.06 26.03 -0.51
CA ARG A 186 -13.87 24.96 -1.50
C ARG A 186 -12.41 24.62 -1.75
N THR A 187 -11.49 25.59 -1.61
CA THR A 187 -10.06 25.35 -1.79
C THR A 187 -9.53 24.48 -0.65
N LEU A 188 -9.93 24.75 0.58
CA LEU A 188 -9.60 23.94 1.75
C LEU A 188 -10.21 22.53 1.64
N ASP A 189 -11.46 22.41 1.19
CA ASP A 189 -12.11 21.10 1.02
C ASP A 189 -11.33 20.24 0.00
N ASN A 190 -11.00 20.83 -1.16
CA ASN A 190 -10.17 20.16 -2.18
C ASN A 190 -8.79 19.76 -1.64
N MET A 191 -8.13 20.65 -0.88
CA MET A 191 -6.84 20.35 -0.24
C MET A 191 -6.95 19.11 0.64
N LEU A 192 -7.95 19.06 1.51
CA LEU A 192 -8.11 17.97 2.48
C LEU A 192 -8.49 16.64 1.79
N ASP A 193 -9.26 16.67 0.72
CA ASP A 193 -9.55 15.49 -0.09
C ASP A 193 -8.32 14.98 -0.84
N GLU A 194 -7.52 15.87 -1.43
CA GLU A 194 -6.25 15.50 -2.07
C GLU A 194 -5.30 14.81 -1.07
N CYS A 195 -5.17 15.34 0.15
CA CYS A 195 -4.37 14.73 1.21
C CYS A 195 -4.83 13.31 1.51
N ARG A 196 -6.13 13.09 1.67
CA ARG A 196 -6.68 11.76 2.00
C ARG A 196 -6.40 10.72 0.92
N VAL A 197 -6.56 11.11 -0.34
CA VAL A 197 -6.29 10.24 -1.48
C VAL A 197 -4.81 9.87 -1.50
N LYS A 198 -3.91 10.86 -1.43
CA LYS A 198 -2.47 10.63 -1.47
C LYS A 198 -1.96 9.83 -0.26
N PHE A 199 -2.49 10.07 0.93
CA PHE A 199 -2.06 9.36 2.14
C PHE A 199 -2.39 7.86 2.10
N SER A 200 -3.40 7.49 1.33
CA SER A 200 -3.81 6.10 1.12
C SER A 200 -2.94 5.36 0.10
N ASP A 201 -2.00 6.05 -0.56
CA ASP A 201 -1.16 5.46 -1.61
C ASP A 201 -0.10 4.48 -1.04
N ARG A 202 0.23 3.46 -1.83
CA ARG A 202 1.27 2.49 -1.52
C ARG A 202 2.67 3.10 -1.59
N ASN A 203 2.89 4.09 -2.46
CA ASN A 203 4.16 4.76 -2.65
C ASN A 203 4.45 5.72 -1.48
N PRO A 204 5.53 5.50 -0.70
CA PRO A 204 5.94 6.38 0.39
C PRO A 204 6.13 7.85 -0.01
N LEU A 205 6.58 8.11 -1.23
CA LEU A 205 6.81 9.48 -1.72
C LEU A 205 5.49 10.22 -1.92
N VAL A 206 4.47 9.55 -2.47
CA VAL A 206 3.12 10.12 -2.61
C VAL A 206 2.50 10.41 -1.24
N ARG A 207 2.76 9.56 -0.23
CA ARG A 207 2.33 9.83 1.15
C ARG A 207 3.03 11.03 1.77
N ARG A 208 4.32 11.23 1.49
CA ARG A 208 5.02 12.45 1.91
C ARG A 208 4.37 13.69 1.29
N GLU A 209 4.02 13.66 0.01
CA GLU A 209 3.28 14.77 -0.62
C GLU A 209 1.92 15.01 0.07
N ALA A 210 1.26 13.95 0.57
CA ALA A 210 0.04 14.09 1.37
C ALA A 210 0.27 14.88 2.66
N LEU A 211 1.42 14.66 3.32
CA LEU A 211 1.84 15.39 4.51
C LEU A 211 2.02 16.88 4.22
N GLU A 212 2.79 17.19 3.17
CA GLU A 212 3.04 18.56 2.72
C GLU A 212 1.73 19.28 2.41
N ARG A 213 0.85 18.60 1.66
CA ARG A 213 -0.48 19.11 1.30
C ARG A 213 -1.38 19.33 2.51
N LEU A 214 -1.27 18.49 3.55
CA LEU A 214 -2.04 18.64 4.78
C LEU A 214 -1.58 19.87 5.56
N TRP A 215 -0.29 20.19 5.53
CA TRP A 215 0.22 21.44 6.09
C TRP A 215 -0.22 22.68 5.30
N ASP A 216 -0.35 22.60 3.96
CA ASP A 216 -0.99 23.68 3.19
C ASP A 216 -2.44 23.90 3.62
N ALA A 217 -3.19 22.82 3.80
CA ALA A 217 -4.57 22.86 4.28
C ALA A 217 -4.65 23.50 5.68
N TRP A 218 -3.73 23.14 6.58
CA TRP A 218 -3.58 23.77 7.88
C TRP A 218 -3.36 25.28 7.78
N GLU A 219 -2.47 25.71 6.89
CA GLU A 219 -2.17 27.13 6.69
C GLU A 219 -3.38 27.91 6.16
N ARG A 220 -4.17 27.31 5.26
CA ARG A 220 -5.43 27.86 4.76
C ARG A 220 -6.48 27.94 5.87
N LEU A 221 -6.68 26.86 6.63
CA LEU A 221 -7.63 26.77 7.75
C LEU A 221 -7.46 27.90 8.76
N LYS A 222 -6.20 28.25 9.09
CA LYS A 222 -5.88 29.33 10.03
C LYS A 222 -6.42 30.71 9.60
N SER A 223 -6.87 30.89 8.36
CA SER A 223 -7.47 32.15 7.86
C SER A 223 -8.98 32.08 7.59
N VAL A 224 -9.63 30.95 7.85
CA VAL A 224 -11.03 30.72 7.44
C VAL A 224 -12.04 31.50 8.28
N ALA A 225 -11.80 31.73 9.57
CA ALA A 225 -12.74 32.45 10.43
C ALA A 225 -12.58 33.97 10.35
N ASP A 226 -11.35 34.45 10.16
CA ASP A 226 -11.04 35.87 9.92
C ASP A 226 -9.89 35.98 8.89
N PRO A 227 -10.21 36.22 7.60
CA PRO A 227 -9.19 36.34 6.55
C PRO A 227 -8.23 37.52 6.71
N GLY A 228 -8.62 38.55 7.48
CA GLY A 228 -7.82 39.76 7.69
C GLY A 228 -6.84 39.65 8.86
N ASP A 229 -7.12 38.77 9.82
CA ASP A 229 -6.26 38.53 10.98
C ASP A 229 -6.17 37.03 11.29
N LYS A 230 -5.08 36.42 10.82
CA LYS A 230 -4.80 34.99 11.02
C LYS A 230 -4.69 34.59 12.49
N LYS A 231 -4.14 35.45 13.36
CA LYS A 231 -4.01 35.13 14.79
C LYS A 231 -5.38 35.10 15.44
N ARG A 232 -6.20 36.12 15.15
CA ARG A 232 -7.58 36.19 15.63
C ARG A 232 -8.44 35.05 15.09
N SER A 233 -8.32 34.71 13.80
CA SER A 233 -9.00 33.57 13.18
C SER A 233 -8.71 32.26 13.92
N VAL A 234 -7.44 31.98 14.24
CA VAL A 234 -7.07 30.78 15.02
C VAL A 234 -7.69 30.81 16.41
N GLN A 235 -7.67 31.94 17.10
CA GLN A 235 -8.32 32.08 18.41
C GLN A 235 -9.81 31.76 18.35
N ILE A 236 -10.53 32.33 17.38
CA ILE A 236 -11.97 32.07 17.17
C ILE A 236 -12.24 30.57 17.01
N ILE A 237 -11.44 29.88 16.19
CA ILE A 237 -11.64 28.45 15.94
C ILE A 237 -11.32 27.60 17.18
N LEU A 238 -10.26 27.94 17.92
CA LEU A 238 -9.87 27.20 19.14
C LEU A 238 -10.84 27.45 20.30
N ASP A 239 -11.38 28.67 20.43
CA ASP A 239 -12.39 29.01 21.42
C ASP A 239 -13.69 28.22 21.18
N ALA A 240 -14.06 28.01 19.92
CA ALA A 240 -15.18 27.12 19.55
C ALA A 240 -14.89 25.64 19.84
N ALA A 241 -13.62 25.22 19.80
CA ALA A 241 -13.22 23.84 20.01
C ALA A 241 -13.23 23.41 21.49
N ALA A 242 -12.90 24.31 22.42
CA ALA A 242 -12.82 24.02 23.85
C ALA A 242 -13.30 25.19 24.72
N SER A 243 -14.36 24.95 25.50
CA SER A 243 -14.91 25.92 26.46
C SER A 243 -14.17 25.93 27.81
N GLU A 244 -13.43 24.86 28.14
CA GLU A 244 -12.63 24.78 29.37
C GLU A 244 -11.24 25.39 29.12
N SER A 245 -10.85 26.33 29.99
CA SER A 245 -9.68 27.19 29.83
C SER A 245 -8.33 26.46 29.74
N THR A 246 -8.16 25.39 30.52
CA THR A 246 -6.92 24.61 30.57
C THR A 246 -6.75 23.83 29.27
N LEU A 247 -7.80 23.15 28.81
CA LEU A 247 -7.81 22.41 27.56
C LEU A 247 -7.63 23.34 26.37
N ARG A 248 -8.29 24.51 26.35
CA ARG A 248 -8.05 25.53 25.31
C ARG A 248 -6.56 25.85 25.23
N THR A 249 -5.93 26.15 26.36
CA THR A 249 -4.51 26.54 26.40
C THR A 249 -3.61 25.42 25.88
N ARG A 250 -3.94 24.17 26.18
CA ARG A 250 -3.24 23.00 25.64
C ARG A 250 -3.41 22.87 24.12
N LEU A 251 -4.61 23.08 23.59
CA LEU A 251 -4.86 23.06 22.14
C LEU A 251 -4.12 24.20 21.42
N GLU A 252 -4.05 25.39 22.02
CA GLU A 252 -3.28 26.50 21.46
C GLU A 252 -1.77 26.20 21.42
N THR A 253 -1.25 25.61 22.50
CA THR A 253 0.16 25.15 22.55
C THR A 253 0.43 24.12 21.44
N GLU A 254 -0.48 23.17 21.26
CA GLU A 254 -0.39 22.15 20.21
C GLU A 254 -0.43 22.75 18.80
N ALA A 255 -1.32 23.72 18.55
CA ALA A 255 -1.42 24.42 17.26
C ALA A 255 -0.14 25.19 16.90
N LEU A 256 0.50 25.79 17.92
CA LEU A 256 1.78 26.47 17.77
C LEU A 256 2.91 25.48 17.47
N GLU A 257 2.94 24.35 18.17
CA GLU A 257 3.93 23.29 17.94
C GLU A 257 3.80 22.70 16.53
N LEU A 258 2.59 22.40 16.08
CA LEU A 258 2.32 21.92 14.71
C LEU A 258 2.75 22.94 13.64
N THR A 259 2.57 24.23 13.93
CA THR A 259 3.06 25.31 13.05
C THR A 259 4.58 25.37 13.04
N SER A 260 5.23 25.19 14.20
CA SER A 260 6.68 25.15 14.33
C SER A 260 7.27 24.00 13.52
N ILE A 261 6.76 22.78 13.70
CA ILE A 261 7.19 21.58 12.97
C ILE A 261 7.11 21.80 11.45
N GLY A 262 5.99 22.30 10.94
CA GLY A 262 5.83 22.57 9.50
C GLY A 262 6.84 23.58 8.93
N ASN A 263 7.28 24.53 9.75
CA ASN A 263 8.27 25.53 9.37
C ASN A 263 9.72 25.08 9.60
N SER A 264 9.98 24.05 10.41
CA SER A 264 11.33 23.58 10.72
C SER A 264 11.81 22.44 9.83
N TYR A 265 10.89 21.63 9.30
CA TYR A 265 11.20 20.53 8.39
C TYR A 265 10.86 20.89 6.94
N LEU A 266 11.41 20.13 5.98
CA LEU A 266 11.11 20.25 4.55
C LEU A 266 9.71 19.67 4.26
N ILE A 267 8.69 20.32 4.82
CA ILE A 267 7.26 20.01 4.72
C ILE A 267 6.53 21.16 4.04
N ARG A 268 6.80 22.41 4.42
CA ARG A 268 6.10 23.59 3.92
C ARG A 268 6.98 24.55 3.12
N HIS A 269 8.18 24.79 3.62
CA HIS A 269 9.17 25.62 2.97
C HIS A 269 10.32 24.73 2.48
N SER A 270 11.10 25.23 1.53
CA SER A 270 12.24 24.51 0.96
C SER A 270 13.54 25.26 1.19
N GLU A 271 13.71 25.75 2.41
CA GLU A 271 14.94 26.40 2.83
C GLU A 271 16.06 25.36 2.97
N VAL A 272 17.28 25.73 2.57
CA VAL A 272 18.46 24.83 2.58
C VAL A 272 18.77 24.29 3.99
N SER A 273 18.36 25.00 5.03
CA SER A 273 18.53 24.64 6.44
C SER A 273 17.57 23.54 6.93
N GLN A 274 16.50 23.25 6.19
CA GLN A 274 15.45 22.35 6.64
C GLN A 274 15.76 20.89 6.32
N VAL A 275 15.43 20.00 7.26
CA VAL A 275 15.68 18.56 7.12
C VAL A 275 14.42 17.87 6.57
N PRO A 276 14.54 16.98 5.58
CA PRO A 276 13.42 16.16 5.12
C PRO A 276 12.95 15.15 6.17
N VAL A 277 11.64 14.94 6.24
CA VAL A 277 11.05 13.77 6.91
C VAL A 277 11.02 12.63 5.90
N ILE A 278 11.88 11.63 6.09
CA ILE A 278 12.08 10.51 5.15
C ILE A 278 11.45 9.23 5.68
N ASP A 279 11.43 9.06 7.01
CA ASP A 279 10.89 7.88 7.67
C ASP A 279 9.35 7.83 7.52
N VAL A 280 8.85 6.70 7.04
CA VAL A 280 7.43 6.49 6.73
C VAL A 280 6.54 6.48 7.97
N ASP A 281 7.05 6.01 9.11
CA ASP A 281 6.30 5.97 10.35
C ASP A 281 6.23 7.39 10.96
N HIS A 282 7.29 8.19 10.80
CA HIS A 282 7.25 9.61 11.15
C HIS A 282 6.29 10.40 10.25
N ILE A 283 6.25 10.13 8.95
CA ILE A 283 5.28 10.74 8.02
C ILE A 283 3.86 10.43 8.47
N ASP A 284 3.55 9.15 8.71
CA ASP A 284 2.23 8.71 9.17
C ASP A 284 1.87 9.36 10.51
N TYR A 285 2.78 9.35 11.49
CA TYR A 285 2.58 10.00 12.79
C TYR A 285 2.23 11.49 12.66
N LEU A 286 3.04 12.24 11.91
CA LEU A 286 2.84 13.69 11.73
C LEU A 286 1.54 13.98 10.99
N PHE A 287 1.22 13.17 9.97
CA PHE A 287 -0.05 13.27 9.26
C PHE A 287 -1.22 13.09 10.24
N HIS A 288 -1.20 12.03 11.05
CA HIS A 288 -2.26 11.75 12.02
C HIS A 288 -2.42 12.87 13.05
N ARG A 289 -1.29 13.34 13.59
CA ARG A 289 -1.28 14.40 14.60
C ARG A 289 -1.94 15.68 14.07
N LEU A 290 -1.55 16.14 12.89
CA LEU A 290 -2.12 17.34 12.28
C LEU A 290 -3.57 17.13 11.82
N PHE A 291 -3.87 15.98 11.23
CA PHE A 291 -5.20 15.67 10.73
C PHE A 291 -6.24 15.65 11.86
N ALA A 292 -5.90 15.06 13.01
CA ALA A 292 -6.75 15.05 14.19
C ALA A 292 -7.05 16.48 14.69
N MET A 293 -6.05 17.36 14.68
CA MET A 293 -6.21 18.77 15.05
C MET A 293 -7.14 19.51 14.09
N ILE A 294 -6.94 19.35 12.78
CA ILE A 294 -7.82 19.93 11.75
C ILE A 294 -9.26 19.44 11.94
N GLN A 295 -9.45 18.14 12.13
CA GLN A 295 -10.79 17.59 12.33
C GLN A 295 -11.49 18.13 13.58
N LEU A 296 -10.77 18.25 14.71
CA LEU A 296 -11.32 18.85 15.92
C LEU A 296 -11.80 20.28 15.67
N MET A 297 -10.98 21.07 14.97
CA MET A 297 -11.28 22.46 14.62
C MET A 297 -12.46 22.58 13.64
N LEU A 298 -12.60 21.65 12.69
CA LEU A 298 -13.73 21.66 11.74
C LEU A 298 -15.04 21.19 12.36
N ARG A 299 -15.07 20.06 13.09
CA ARG A 299 -16.30 19.49 13.69
C ARG A 299 -17.00 20.44 14.67
N LYS A 300 -16.24 21.36 15.27
CA LYS A 300 -16.76 22.33 16.25
C LYS A 300 -17.23 23.64 15.60
N LYS A 301 -16.69 23.98 14.43
CA LYS A 301 -17.19 25.09 13.60
C LYS A 301 -18.60 24.82 13.07
N GLU A 302 -18.91 23.59 12.66
CA GLU A 302 -20.25 23.21 12.17
C GLU A 302 -21.36 23.28 13.25
N ARG A 303 -21.00 23.35 14.53
CA ARG A 303 -21.93 23.36 15.66
C ARG A 303 -22.09 24.72 16.34
N ALA A 304 -21.36 25.73 15.88
CA ALA A 304 -21.40 27.11 16.37
C ALA A 304 -22.14 27.99 15.35
#